data_AF-G8ZTL1-F1
#
_entry.id   AF-G8ZTL1-F1
#
_cell.length_a   1.000
_cell.length_b   1.000
_cell.length_c   1.000
_cell.angle_alpha   90.00
_cell.angle_beta   90.00
_cell.angle_gamma   90.00
#
_symmetry.space_group_name_H-M   'P 1'
#
loop_
_entity.id
_entity.type
_entity.pdbx_description
1 polymer ?
#
loop_
_entity_poly.entity_id
_entity_poly.type
_entity_poly.pdbx_seq_one_letter_code
_entity_poly.pdbx_strand_id
1 'polypeptide(L)'
;MLRPSLRRFTTTRLYLSKTVSNRIIIPPASHFPTVKSPATSIPRHEYRQLPEDSNYIEKFYDELETFSNEILIKQLKKTYADFDDEPEELLFQLEKYIELQIIPKHSDTQQAANDGPIRSIQCRTLSDKIIIERFLDLARGMKLTLLLNGGHTFIFDVLLQAKQVFDKMQQTNN
;
A
#
# COMPACT_ATOMS: atom_id res chain seq x y z
N MET A 1 -11.94 -72.68 40.54
CA MET A 1 -11.04 -72.36 39.41
C MET A 1 -11.87 -71.93 38.21
N LEU A 2 -11.30 -71.07 37.34
CA LEU A 2 -11.85 -70.46 36.10
C LEU A 2 -12.65 -69.15 36.27
N ARG A 3 -11.90 -68.04 36.29
CA ARG A 3 -12.25 -66.73 35.69
C ARG A 3 -12.13 -66.83 34.14
N PRO A 4 -12.46 -65.83 33.30
CA PRO A 4 -13.29 -64.60 33.44
C PRO A 4 -14.21 -64.36 32.21
N SER A 5 -14.99 -63.27 32.17
CA SER A 5 -14.93 -62.37 31.00
C SER A 5 -15.34 -60.94 31.37
N LEU A 6 -14.42 -60.01 31.14
CA LEU A 6 -14.60 -58.57 31.27
C LEU A 6 -15.31 -58.06 30.01
N ARG A 7 -16.51 -57.48 30.15
CA ARG A 7 -17.12 -56.71 29.06
C ARG A 7 -16.37 -55.39 28.91
N ARG A 8 -15.47 -55.33 27.93
CA ARG A 8 -14.83 -54.09 27.48
C ARG A 8 -15.71 -53.47 26.40
N PHE A 9 -16.11 -52.22 26.58
CA PHE A 9 -16.70 -51.41 25.52
C PHE A 9 -15.58 -50.69 24.77
N THR A 10 -15.23 -51.19 23.59
CA THR A 10 -14.34 -50.51 22.65
C THR A 10 -15.17 -49.94 21.52
N THR A 11 -15.19 -48.61 21.38
CA THR A 11 -15.73 -47.96 20.18
C THR A 11 -14.57 -47.59 19.26
N THR A 12 -14.33 -48.41 18.25
CA THR A 12 -13.51 -48.04 17.10
C THR A 12 -14.44 -47.44 16.05
N ARG A 13 -14.79 -46.17 16.21
CA ARG A 13 -15.36 -45.41 15.10
C ARG A 13 -14.21 -44.93 14.22
N LEU A 14 -13.97 -45.68 13.14
CA LEU A 14 -13.26 -45.14 11.98
C LEU A 14 -14.15 -44.03 11.41
N TYR A 15 -13.66 -42.79 11.44
CA TYR A 15 -14.28 -41.69 10.71
C TYR A 15 -14.14 -41.98 9.21
N LEU A 16 -15.17 -42.60 8.64
CA LEU A 16 -15.34 -42.67 7.20
C LEU A 16 -15.58 -41.23 6.69
N SER A 17 -14.84 -40.89 5.64
CA SER A 17 -14.77 -39.60 4.97
C SER A 17 -16.14 -38.91 4.90
N LYS A 18 -16.22 -37.66 5.37
CA LYS A 18 -17.39 -36.81 5.14
C LYS A 18 -17.59 -36.68 3.64
N THR A 19 -18.71 -37.18 3.12
CA THR A 19 -19.23 -36.80 1.82
C THR A 19 -19.50 -35.29 1.86
N VAL A 20 -18.58 -34.50 1.29
CA VAL A 20 -18.76 -33.05 1.15
C VAL A 20 -19.77 -32.84 0.02
N SER A 21 -20.94 -32.32 0.36
CA SER A 21 -21.93 -31.87 -0.61
C SER A 21 -21.38 -30.64 -1.34
N ASN A 22 -21.30 -30.67 -2.67
CA ASN A 22 -20.94 -29.50 -3.51
C ASN A 22 -22.02 -28.40 -3.53
N ARG A 23 -22.97 -28.42 -2.58
CA ARG A 23 -23.93 -27.32 -2.42
C ARG A 23 -23.24 -26.18 -1.68
N ILE A 24 -23.04 -25.09 -2.40
CA ILE A 24 -22.65 -23.80 -1.82
C ILE A 24 -23.83 -23.31 -0.97
N ILE A 25 -23.73 -23.48 0.34
CA ILE A 25 -24.68 -22.88 1.27
C ILE A 25 -24.21 -21.43 1.45
N ILE A 26 -24.90 -20.49 0.81
CA ILE A 26 -24.68 -19.05 1.04
C ILE A 26 -25.56 -18.66 2.24
N PRO A 27 -24.99 -18.39 3.42
CA PRO A 27 -25.78 -17.90 4.54
C PRO A 27 -26.33 -16.49 4.21
N PRO A 28 -27.53 -16.14 4.71
CA PRO A 28 -28.11 -14.83 4.49
C PRO A 28 -27.19 -13.73 5.04
N ALA A 29 -27.10 -12.60 4.31
CA ALA A 29 -26.15 -11.52 4.58
C ALA A 29 -26.20 -10.94 6.00
N SER A 30 -27.30 -11.16 6.72
CA SER A 30 -27.53 -10.74 8.11
C SER A 30 -26.68 -11.49 9.15
N HIS A 31 -26.08 -12.64 8.81
CA HIS A 31 -25.24 -13.42 9.74
C HIS A 31 -23.75 -13.04 9.68
N PHE A 32 -23.33 -12.27 8.67
CA PHE A 32 -22.03 -11.65 8.72
C PHE A 32 -22.18 -10.43 9.62
N PRO A 33 -21.52 -10.36 10.78
CA PRO A 33 -21.35 -9.06 11.41
C PRO A 33 -20.76 -8.16 10.33
N THR A 34 -21.38 -7.01 10.08
CA THR A 34 -20.72 -5.87 9.45
C THR A 34 -19.55 -5.48 10.34
N VAL A 35 -18.50 -6.30 10.30
CA VAL A 35 -17.16 -5.83 10.49
C VAL A 35 -17.02 -4.86 9.33
N LYS A 36 -17.32 -3.59 9.61
CA LYS A 36 -16.57 -2.52 8.97
C LYS A 36 -15.13 -2.94 9.23
N SER A 37 -14.54 -3.65 8.28
CA SER A 37 -13.10 -3.66 8.18
C SER A 37 -12.75 -2.17 8.28
N PRO A 38 -11.85 -1.75 9.19
CA PRO A 38 -11.21 -0.49 8.95
C PRO A 38 -10.42 -0.76 7.66
N ALA A 39 -11.01 -0.46 6.50
CA ALA A 39 -10.21 0.05 5.42
C ALA A 39 -9.32 1.09 6.12
N THR A 40 -8.01 0.91 6.00
CA THR A 40 -6.95 1.66 6.68
C THR A 40 -7.09 3.15 6.34
N SER A 41 -8.10 3.80 6.91
CA SER A 41 -8.45 5.19 6.71
C SER A 41 -7.43 6.01 7.47
N ILE A 42 -6.96 7.07 6.85
CA ILE A 42 -5.93 7.89 7.45
C ILE A 42 -6.56 8.59 8.66
N PRO A 43 -5.95 8.52 9.85
CA PRO A 43 -6.47 9.22 11.01
C PRO A 43 -6.49 10.72 10.72
N ARG A 44 -7.49 11.41 11.25
CA ARG A 44 -7.61 12.87 11.18
C ARG A 44 -7.65 13.40 12.61
N HIS A 45 -6.49 13.51 13.22
CA HIS A 45 -6.36 13.94 14.62
C HIS A 45 -5.22 14.94 14.78
N GLU A 46 -4.93 15.33 16.02
CA GLU A 46 -3.83 16.24 16.34
C GLU A 46 -2.51 15.79 15.70
N TYR A 47 -1.76 16.77 15.20
CA TYR A 47 -0.47 16.52 14.57
C TYR A 47 0.47 15.80 15.52
N ARG A 48 1.15 14.78 15.00
CA ARG A 48 2.23 14.06 15.68
C ARG A 48 3.51 14.19 14.89
N GLN A 49 4.59 14.51 15.58
CA GLN A 49 5.91 14.49 14.96
C GLN A 49 6.24 13.06 14.51
N LEU A 50 6.88 12.96 13.35
CA LEU A 50 7.36 11.69 12.85
C LEU A 50 8.52 11.17 13.73
N PRO A 51 8.71 9.85 13.85
CA PRO A 51 9.89 9.27 14.49
C PRO A 51 11.19 9.76 13.84
N GLU A 52 12.28 9.82 14.61
CA GLU A 52 13.60 10.24 14.08
C GLU A 52 14.15 9.28 13.01
N ASP A 53 13.70 8.03 12.98
CA ASP A 53 14.10 6.99 12.02
C ASP A 53 13.17 6.91 10.80
N SER A 54 12.68 8.06 10.31
CA SER A 54 11.72 8.19 9.21
C SER A 54 12.26 7.89 7.80
N ASN A 55 13.14 6.90 7.70
CA ASN A 55 13.73 6.38 6.47
C ASN A 55 12.70 5.85 5.44
N TYR A 56 11.44 5.65 5.86
CA TYR A 56 10.37 5.21 4.97
C TYR A 56 9.87 6.33 4.03
N ILE A 57 10.16 7.60 4.32
CA ILE A 57 9.77 8.73 3.45
C ILE A 57 10.96 9.58 3.01
N GLU A 58 11.96 9.78 3.87
CA GLU A 58 13.09 10.67 3.57
C GLU A 58 14.00 10.19 2.43
N LYS A 59 13.94 8.91 2.05
CA LYS A 59 14.72 8.40 0.90
C LYS A 59 14.06 8.66 -0.47
N PHE A 60 12.86 9.26 -0.48
CA PHE A 60 12.03 9.46 -1.67
C PHE A 60 11.81 10.92 -2.03
N TYR A 61 12.74 11.80 -1.67
CA TYR A 61 12.62 13.23 -1.97
C TYR A 61 12.49 13.52 -3.47
N ASP A 62 13.25 12.83 -4.32
CA ASP A 62 13.22 13.03 -5.77
C ASP A 62 11.86 12.63 -6.34
N GLU A 63 11.28 11.53 -5.88
CA GLU A 63 9.95 11.09 -6.28
C GLU A 63 8.85 12.01 -5.75
N LEU A 64 8.97 12.50 -4.52
CA LEU A 64 8.05 13.50 -3.94
C LEU A 64 8.08 14.81 -4.73
N GLU A 65 9.27 15.30 -5.08
CA GLU A 65 9.43 16.51 -5.87
C GLU A 65 8.88 16.33 -7.28
N THR A 66 9.16 15.18 -7.91
CA THR A 66 8.65 14.84 -9.25
C THR A 66 7.12 14.79 -9.26
N PHE A 67 6.51 14.10 -8.30
CA PHE A 67 5.05 14.03 -8.21
C PHE A 67 4.42 15.40 -7.96
N SER A 68 5.00 16.20 -7.06
CA SER A 68 4.54 17.57 -6.79
C SER A 68 4.56 18.44 -8.05
N ASN A 69 5.69 18.45 -8.77
CA ASN A 69 5.86 19.28 -9.94
C ASN A 69 5.00 18.83 -11.12
N GLU A 70 4.95 17.52 -11.40
CA GLU A 70 4.27 17.00 -12.60
C GLU A 70 2.75 16.93 -12.45
N ILE A 71 2.24 16.64 -11.25
CA ILE A 71 0.82 16.40 -11.00
C ILE A 71 0.22 17.53 -10.17
N LEU A 72 0.70 17.75 -8.96
CA LEU A 72 0.05 18.68 -8.02
C LEU A 72 0.08 20.11 -8.57
N ILE A 73 1.25 20.62 -8.91
CA ILE A 73 1.43 22.00 -9.37
C ILE A 73 0.96 22.15 -10.82
N LYS A 74 1.41 21.27 -11.72
CA LYS A 74 1.18 21.44 -13.16
C LYS A 74 -0.24 21.07 -13.60
N GLN A 75 -0.84 20.02 -13.03
CA GLN A 75 -2.18 19.56 -13.45
C GLN A 75 -3.27 20.06 -12.51
N LEU A 76 -3.09 19.94 -11.20
CA LEU A 76 -4.12 20.25 -10.21
C LEU A 76 -4.05 21.70 -9.71
N LYS A 77 -2.91 22.39 -9.90
CA LYS A 77 -2.60 23.71 -9.33
C LYS A 77 -2.76 23.73 -7.81
N LYS A 78 -2.33 22.66 -7.15
CA LYS A 78 -2.39 22.44 -5.71
C LYS A 78 -0.98 22.13 -5.16
N THR A 79 -0.81 22.26 -3.85
CA THR A 79 0.34 21.74 -3.08
C THR A 79 -0.09 20.55 -2.23
N TYR A 80 0.83 19.98 -1.45
CA TYR A 80 0.47 18.90 -0.54
C TYR A 80 -0.51 19.38 0.53
N ALA A 81 -0.28 20.54 1.15
CA ALA A 81 -1.15 21.12 2.17
C ALA A 81 -2.63 21.29 1.76
N ASP A 82 -2.93 21.42 0.46
CA ASP A 82 -4.31 21.54 -0.05
C ASP A 82 -5.14 20.25 0.12
N PHE A 83 -4.53 19.16 0.61
CA PHE A 83 -5.17 17.87 0.87
C PHE A 83 -5.29 17.55 2.36
N ASP A 84 -5.03 18.49 3.28
CA ASP A 84 -5.12 18.24 4.72
C ASP A 84 -6.53 17.77 5.17
N ASP A 85 -7.57 18.26 4.50
CA ASP A 85 -8.96 17.84 4.75
C ASP A 85 -9.27 16.43 4.21
N GLU A 86 -8.54 15.99 3.18
CA GLU A 86 -8.77 14.73 2.46
C GLU A 86 -7.44 14.06 2.08
N PRO A 87 -6.69 13.52 3.06
CA PRO A 87 -5.39 12.89 2.80
C PRO A 87 -5.50 11.62 1.96
N GLU A 88 -6.66 10.97 1.95
CA GLU A 88 -6.93 9.83 1.06
C GLU A 88 -6.91 10.23 -0.42
N GLU A 89 -7.40 11.43 -0.76
CA GLU A 89 -7.40 11.93 -2.13
C GLU A 89 -5.97 12.16 -2.62
N LEU A 90 -5.07 12.64 -1.76
CA LEU A 90 -3.65 12.77 -2.09
C LEU A 90 -3.04 11.42 -2.48
N LEU A 91 -3.26 10.39 -1.67
CA LEU A 91 -2.77 9.04 -1.99
C LEU A 91 -3.40 8.49 -3.28
N PHE A 92 -4.69 8.73 -3.48
CA PHE A 92 -5.37 8.32 -4.69
C PHE A 92 -4.78 8.98 -5.94
N GLN A 93 -4.46 10.29 -5.88
CA GLN A 93 -3.79 10.98 -6.98
C GLN A 93 -2.40 10.41 -7.27
N LEU A 94 -1.65 10.02 -6.23
CA LEU A 94 -0.36 9.36 -6.40
C LEU A 94 -0.51 7.97 -7.03
N GLU A 95 -1.39 7.12 -6.51
CA GLU A 95 -1.65 5.78 -7.05
C GLU A 95 -2.09 5.86 -8.51
N LYS A 96 -2.98 6.82 -8.83
CA LYS A 96 -3.40 7.12 -10.20
C LYS A 96 -2.24 7.57 -11.08
N TYR A 97 -1.35 8.42 -10.58
CA TYR A 97 -0.15 8.84 -11.32
C TYR A 97 0.76 7.65 -11.62
N ILE A 98 0.95 6.76 -10.65
CA ILE A 98 1.77 5.56 -10.82
C ILE A 98 1.17 4.65 -11.90
N GLU A 99 -0.13 4.36 -11.82
CA GLU A 99 -0.81 3.45 -12.74
C GLU A 99 -0.90 4.01 -14.16
N LEU A 100 -1.18 5.31 -14.31
CA LEU A 100 -1.46 5.90 -15.62
C LEU A 100 -0.23 6.49 -16.32
N GLN A 101 0.82 6.84 -15.57
CA GLN A 101 2.00 7.51 -16.15
C GLN A 101 3.29 6.75 -15.88
N ILE A 102 3.59 6.39 -14.62
CA ILE A 102 4.87 5.73 -14.30
C ILE A 102 4.95 4.32 -14.90
N ILE A 103 3.94 3.47 -14.63
CA ILE A 103 3.94 2.09 -15.14
C ILE A 103 3.98 2.10 -16.67
N PRO A 104 3.11 2.82 -17.42
CA PRO A 104 3.13 2.77 -18.88
C PRO A 104 4.42 3.35 -19.48
N LYS A 105 5.05 4.35 -18.85
CA LYS A 105 6.32 4.95 -19.31
C LYS A 105 7.51 4.00 -19.19
N HIS A 106 7.48 3.09 -18.22
CA HIS A 106 8.61 2.20 -17.87
C HIS A 106 8.33 0.71 -18.15
N SER A 107 7.11 0.37 -18.54
CA SER A 107 6.74 -0.99 -18.96
C SER A 107 6.80 -1.16 -20.47
N ASP A 108 7.09 -2.38 -20.91
CA ASP A 108 7.10 -2.72 -22.33
C ASP A 108 5.70 -3.18 -22.76
N THR A 109 4.99 -2.34 -23.52
CA THR A 109 3.64 -2.63 -24.00
C THR A 109 3.61 -3.77 -25.04
N GLN A 110 4.77 -4.12 -25.63
CA GLN A 110 4.82 -4.97 -26.83
C GLN A 110 4.75 -6.49 -26.55
N GLN A 111 4.90 -6.94 -25.31
CA GLN A 111 4.94 -8.38 -24.98
C GLN A 111 3.65 -8.95 -24.38
N ALA A 112 2.61 -8.12 -24.18
CA ALA A 112 1.34 -8.53 -23.57
C ALA A 112 0.41 -9.37 -24.49
N ALA A 113 0.83 -9.72 -25.71
CA ALA A 113 -0.05 -10.33 -26.70
C ALA A 113 -0.15 -11.87 -26.64
N ASN A 114 0.73 -12.59 -25.92
CA ASN A 114 0.86 -14.04 -26.12
C ASN A 114 0.79 -14.97 -24.90
N ASP A 115 0.61 -14.51 -23.65
CA ASP A 115 0.50 -15.46 -22.53
C ASP A 115 -0.37 -14.96 -21.36
N GLY A 116 -1.62 -15.44 -21.29
CA GLY A 116 -2.43 -15.62 -20.07
C GLY A 116 -2.63 -14.43 -19.10
N PRO A 117 -3.42 -14.61 -18.03
CA PRO A 117 -3.67 -13.56 -17.06
C PRO A 117 -2.52 -13.49 -16.05
N ILE A 118 -1.48 -12.71 -16.33
CA ILE A 118 -0.43 -12.42 -15.34
C ILE A 118 -0.24 -10.91 -15.23
N ARG A 119 -0.63 -10.38 -14.06
CA ARG A 119 -0.44 -9.00 -13.57
C ARG A 119 1.04 -8.69 -13.28
N SER A 120 1.98 -9.20 -14.08
CA SER A 120 3.40 -8.93 -13.93
C SER A 120 3.76 -7.75 -14.82
N ILE A 121 4.13 -6.62 -14.22
CA ILE A 121 4.65 -5.46 -14.93
C ILE A 121 5.95 -5.90 -15.63
N GLN A 122 5.91 -6.02 -16.96
CA GLN A 122 7.08 -6.37 -17.76
C GLN A 122 7.84 -5.09 -18.10
N CYS A 123 9.10 -5.01 -17.67
CA CYS A 123 9.95 -3.84 -17.87
C CYS A 123 11.07 -4.20 -18.86
N ARG A 124 11.43 -3.25 -19.72
CA ARG A 124 12.50 -3.45 -20.71
C ARG A 124 13.87 -3.56 -20.07
N THR A 125 14.11 -2.77 -19.02
CA THR A 125 15.36 -2.77 -18.27
C THR A 125 15.13 -2.97 -16.78
N LEU A 126 16.17 -3.41 -16.07
CA LEU A 126 16.15 -3.47 -14.59
C LEU A 126 15.97 -2.06 -13.98
N SER A 127 16.52 -1.04 -14.63
CA SER A 127 16.42 0.35 -14.16
C SER A 127 14.97 0.84 -14.19
N ASP A 128 14.24 0.51 -15.27
CA ASP A 128 12.81 0.82 -15.38
C ASP A 128 11.99 0.17 -14.27
N LYS A 129 12.28 -1.11 -13.98
CA LYS A 129 11.65 -1.82 -12.88
C LYS A 129 11.90 -1.15 -11.53
N ILE A 130 13.14 -0.73 -11.27
CA ILE A 130 13.52 -0.04 -10.02
C ILE A 130 12.76 1.27 -9.87
N ILE A 131 12.58 2.05 -10.95
CA ILE A 131 11.82 3.31 -10.90
C ILE A 131 10.37 3.04 -10.48
N ILE A 132 9.71 2.07 -11.10
CA ILE A 132 8.33 1.68 -10.75
C ILE A 132 8.26 1.24 -9.28
N GLU A 133 9.18 0.39 -8.83
CA GLU A 133 9.23 -0.07 -7.45
C GLU A 133 9.44 1.07 -6.45
N ARG A 134 10.29 2.05 -6.78
CA ARG A 134 10.52 3.24 -5.94
C ARG A 134 9.27 4.09 -5.79
N PHE A 135 8.50 4.31 -6.85
CA PHE A 135 7.23 5.03 -6.76
C PHE A 135 6.17 4.25 -5.97
N LEU A 136 6.10 2.92 -6.12
CA LEU A 136 5.21 2.08 -5.31
C LEU A 136 5.60 2.10 -3.82
N ASP A 137 6.90 2.11 -3.52
CA ASP A 137 7.39 2.29 -2.16
C ASP A 137 7.11 3.69 -1.63
N LEU A 138 7.21 4.74 -2.45
CA LEU A 138 6.81 6.10 -2.07
C LEU A 138 5.35 6.11 -1.64
N ALA A 139 4.43 5.51 -2.41
CA ALA A 139 3.01 5.48 -2.05
C ALA A 139 2.77 4.80 -0.69
N ARG A 140 3.48 3.70 -0.42
CA ARG A 140 3.46 3.05 0.90
C ARG A 140 4.05 3.94 1.99
N GLY A 141 5.16 4.60 1.72
CA GLY A 141 5.84 5.52 2.63
C GLY A 141 4.98 6.72 2.99
N MET A 142 4.33 7.35 2.01
CA MET A 142 3.40 8.46 2.22
C MET A 142 2.20 8.02 3.05
N LYS A 143 1.61 6.86 2.74
CA LYS A 143 0.50 6.32 3.53
C LYS A 143 0.91 6.12 4.99
N LEU A 144 2.07 5.51 5.23
CA LEU A 144 2.58 5.32 6.58
C LEU A 144 2.85 6.65 7.28
N THR A 145 3.45 7.61 6.59
CA THR A 145 3.70 8.96 7.11
C THR A 145 2.42 9.61 7.61
N LEU A 146 1.36 9.55 6.79
CA LEU A 146 0.06 10.13 7.11
C LEU A 146 -0.62 9.39 8.28
N LEU A 147 -0.46 8.07 8.35
CA LEU A 147 -0.95 7.28 9.49
C LEU A 147 -0.25 7.68 10.80
N LEU A 148 1.04 7.97 10.75
CA LEU A 148 1.84 8.28 11.94
C LEU A 148 1.68 9.72 12.40
N ASN A 149 1.57 10.67 11.46
CA ASN A 149 1.51 12.10 11.80
C ASN A 149 0.11 12.63 12.07
N GLY A 150 -0.93 11.80 11.93
CA GLY A 150 -2.32 12.19 12.16
C GLY A 150 -3.05 12.74 10.93
N GLY A 151 -2.57 12.41 9.73
CA GLY A 151 -3.20 12.73 8.45
C GLY A 151 -2.79 14.08 7.85
N HIS A 152 -1.76 14.72 8.40
CA HIS A 152 -1.34 16.05 7.98
C HIS A 152 -0.47 15.98 6.72
N THR A 153 -1.00 16.43 5.60
CA THR A 153 -0.34 16.36 4.29
C THR A 153 0.71 17.45 4.07
N PHE A 154 0.60 18.60 4.74
CA PHE A 154 1.60 19.68 4.65
C PHE A 154 3.02 19.22 5.05
N ILE A 155 3.16 18.11 5.78
CA ILE A 155 4.46 17.55 6.16
C ILE A 155 5.36 17.30 4.96
N PHE A 156 4.79 16.94 3.80
CA PHE A 156 5.56 16.68 2.59
C PHE A 156 6.12 17.98 1.99
N ASP A 157 5.40 19.10 2.10
CA ASP A 157 5.92 20.42 1.74
C ASP A 157 7.11 20.80 2.65
N VAL A 158 6.99 20.55 3.96
CA VAL A 158 8.06 20.82 4.94
C VAL A 158 9.30 19.97 4.65
N LEU A 159 9.12 18.68 4.36
CA LEU A 159 10.21 17.76 3.99
C LEU A 159 10.96 18.26 2.74
N LEU A 160 10.24 18.66 1.70
CA LEU A 160 10.84 19.19 0.48
C LEU A 160 11.58 20.52 0.73
N GLN A 161 10.99 21.44 1.49
CA GLN A 161 11.63 22.71 1.84
C GLN A 161 12.90 22.50 2.65
N ALA A 162 12.87 21.59 3.64
CA ALA A 162 14.04 21.26 4.46
C ALA A 162 15.19 20.72 3.60
N LYS A 163 14.90 19.79 2.67
CA LYS A 163 15.89 19.30 1.72
C LYS A 163 16.46 20.42 0.85
N GLN A 164 15.62 21.29 0.29
CA GLN A 164 16.09 22.38 -0.57
C GLN A 164 17.02 23.34 0.18
N VAL A 165 16.74 23.64 1.45
CA VAL A 165 17.63 24.47 2.29
C VAL A 165 18.96 23.75 2.53
N PHE A 166 18.91 22.47 2.87
CA PHE A 166 20.11 21.66 3.11
C PHE A 166 21.00 21.56 1.87
N ASP A 167 20.42 21.28 0.70
CA ASP A 167 21.14 21.20 -0.57
C ASP A 167 21.81 22.54 -0.93
N LYS A 168 21.12 23.67 -0.73
CA LYS A 168 21.69 25.01 -0.94
C LYS A 168 22.86 25.30 -0.01
N MET A 169 22.76 24.89 1.25
CA MET A 169 23.86 25.03 2.21
C MET A 169 25.08 24.22 1.79
N GLN A 170 24.90 22.99 1.31
CA GLN A 170 26.01 22.18 0.80
C GLN A 170 26.68 22.80 -0.43
N GLN A 171 25.89 23.38 -1.34
CA GLN A 171 26.43 24.06 -2.52
C GLN A 171 27.20 25.34 -2.17
N THR A 172 26.85 26.02 -1.08
CA THR A 172 27.52 27.25 -0.65
C THR A 172 28.83 26.96 0.11
N ASN A 173 28.95 25.77 0.69
CA ASN A 173 30.12 25.35 1.48
C ASN A 173 31.18 24.56 0.68
N ASN A 174 30.96 24.35 -0.62
CA ASN A 174 31.89 23.71 -1.56
C ASN A 174 32.37 24.71 -2.61
#